data_AF-A0A5M6CP45-F1
#
_entry.id   AF-A0A5M6CP45-F1
#
_cell.length_a   1.000
_cell.length_b   1.000
_cell.length_c   1.000
_cell.angle_alpha   90.00
_cell.angle_beta   90.00
_cell.angle_gamma   90.00
#
_symmetry.space_group_name_H-M   'P 1'
#
loop_
_entity.id
_entity.type
_entity.pdbx_description
1 polymer ?
#
loop_
_entity_poly.entity_id
_entity_poly.type
_entity_poly.pdbx_seq_one_letter_code
_entity_poly.pdbx_strand_id
1 'polypeptide(L)'
;MPKIKLPRKSTHIDMTAMCDVAFLLLTFFMLATKFKPEEPVQITQPASTSTKIIPEGFMLITLDKNGRVFFDVDKKDQKQELIEKINADKNLGLTDPEVKSFVNGAGVGVPFSQLKQYLALSPAQQAQFDKTAKGIPTDTTASYETNELAYWLASARFFVKSKDKDGNDVQGRIAIKADGAAKYPEINKVIGTLGHLGIFKFSFSTNLKGIPPGTALAESNSKNKAE
;
A
#
# COMPACT_ATOMS: atom_id res chain seq x y z
N MET A 1 -44.95 16.74 -60.01
CA MET A 1 -43.96 15.65 -60.01
C MET A 1 -44.31 14.68 -58.89
N PRO A 2 -44.40 13.35 -59.15
CA PRO A 2 -44.73 12.39 -58.10
C PRO A 2 -43.53 12.25 -57.16
N LYS A 3 -43.71 12.50 -55.85
CA LYS A 3 -42.69 12.22 -54.82
C LYS A 3 -42.54 10.71 -54.67
N ILE A 4 -41.50 10.14 -55.28
CA ILE A 4 -41.07 8.76 -55.02
C ILE A 4 -40.68 8.68 -53.54
N LYS A 5 -41.49 7.97 -52.73
CA LYS A 5 -41.16 7.66 -51.35
C LYS A 5 -40.10 6.56 -51.34
N LEU A 6 -38.87 6.89 -50.92
CA LEU A 6 -37.85 5.87 -50.70
C LEU A 6 -38.28 4.95 -49.54
N PRO A 7 -38.19 3.61 -49.71
CA PRO A 7 -38.49 2.68 -48.63
C PRO A 7 -37.45 2.83 -47.52
N ARG A 8 -37.88 3.30 -46.34
CA ARG A 8 -37.07 3.29 -45.12
C ARG A 8 -36.99 1.85 -44.62
N LYS A 9 -35.92 1.14 -44.99
CA LYS A 9 -35.60 -0.13 -44.32
C LYS A 9 -35.12 0.22 -42.91
N SER A 10 -35.90 -0.13 -41.89
CA SER A 10 -35.38 -0.10 -40.53
C SER A 10 -34.33 -1.19 -40.41
N THR A 11 -33.12 -0.82 -40.02
CA THR A 11 -32.13 -1.78 -39.56
C THR A 11 -32.65 -2.34 -38.25
N HIS A 12 -33.03 -3.62 -38.22
CA HIS A 12 -33.39 -4.30 -36.98
C HIS A 12 -32.11 -4.40 -36.13
N ILE A 13 -32.00 -3.56 -35.10
CA ILE A 13 -30.91 -3.64 -34.14
C ILE A 13 -31.26 -4.80 -33.21
N ASP A 14 -30.50 -5.88 -33.32
CA ASP A 14 -30.67 -7.03 -32.45
C ASP A 14 -30.15 -6.69 -31.05
N MET A 15 -31.10 -6.50 -30.12
CA MET A 15 -30.80 -6.23 -28.72
C MET A 15 -30.15 -7.45 -28.03
N THR A 16 -30.34 -8.66 -28.55
CA THR A 16 -29.75 -9.87 -27.96
C THR A 16 -28.24 -9.90 -28.15
N ALA A 17 -27.77 -9.56 -29.36
CA ALA A 17 -26.34 -9.46 -29.67
C ALA A 17 -25.63 -8.35 -28.86
N MET A 18 -26.28 -7.20 -28.65
CA MET A 18 -25.70 -6.12 -27.83
C MET A 18 -25.70 -6.45 -26.34
N CYS A 19 -26.73 -7.12 -25.83
CA CYS A 19 -26.82 -7.53 -24.43
C CYS A 19 -25.76 -8.59 -24.08
N ASP A 20 -25.51 -9.55 -24.97
CA ASP A 20 -24.51 -10.59 -24.76
C ASP A 20 -23.08 -10.01 -24.72
N VAL A 21 -22.74 -9.12 -25.65
CA VAL A 21 -21.45 -8.41 -25.63
C VAL A 21 -21.28 -7.58 -24.35
N ALA A 22 -22.33 -6.90 -23.90
CA ALA A 22 -22.29 -6.16 -22.65
C ALA A 22 -22.10 -7.08 -21.43
N PHE A 23 -22.74 -8.25 -21.41
CA PHE A 23 -22.60 -9.22 -20.32
C PHE A 23 -21.20 -9.87 -20.31
N LEU A 24 -20.63 -10.17 -21.47
CA LEU A 24 -19.23 -10.64 -21.58
C LEU A 24 -18.24 -9.59 -21.06
N LEU A 25 -18.42 -8.31 -21.40
CA LEU A 25 -17.55 -7.25 -20.87
C LEU A 25 -17.73 -7.05 -19.36
N LEU A 26 -18.96 -7.11 -18.86
CA LEU A 26 -19.23 -6.98 -17.43
C LEU A 26 -18.63 -8.13 -16.63
N THR A 27 -18.78 -9.37 -17.09
CA THR A 27 -18.19 -10.56 -16.45
C THR A 27 -16.67 -10.54 -16.54
N PHE A 28 -16.11 -10.14 -17.69
CA PHE A 28 -14.67 -9.94 -17.84
C PHE A 28 -14.13 -8.88 -16.87
N PHE A 29 -14.77 -7.71 -16.78
CA PHE A 29 -14.36 -6.67 -15.83
C PHE A 29 -14.54 -7.13 -14.37
N MET A 30 -15.61 -7.85 -14.03
CA MET A 30 -15.78 -8.40 -12.68
C MET A 30 -14.74 -9.47 -12.30
N LEU A 31 -14.26 -10.29 -13.25
CA LEU A 31 -13.21 -11.28 -13.00
C LEU A 31 -11.80 -10.68 -13.00
N ALA A 32 -11.57 -9.64 -13.82
CA ALA A 32 -10.29 -8.97 -13.92
C ALA A 32 -10.03 -7.96 -12.79
N THR A 33 -11.09 -7.46 -12.12
CA THR A 33 -10.92 -6.54 -10.99
C THR A 33 -10.17 -7.22 -9.86
N LYS A 34 -9.10 -6.59 -9.42
CA LYS A 34 -8.42 -6.94 -8.17
C LYS A 34 -9.05 -6.10 -7.07
N PHE A 35 -9.63 -6.75 -6.07
CA PHE A 35 -10.07 -6.05 -4.87
C PHE A 35 -8.86 -5.35 -4.27
N LYS A 36 -8.96 -4.03 -4.09
CA LYS A 36 -7.97 -3.29 -3.31
C LYS A 36 -8.09 -3.80 -1.86
N PRO A 37 -7.00 -4.29 -1.24
CA PRO A 37 -7.03 -4.66 0.16
C PRO A 37 -7.50 -3.47 0.99
N GLU A 38 -8.37 -3.73 1.98
CA GLU A 38 -8.76 -2.69 2.93
C GLU A 38 -7.52 -2.22 3.68
N GLU A 39 -7.28 -0.91 3.68
CA GLU A 39 -6.19 -0.32 4.43
C GLU A 39 -6.60 -0.20 5.91
N PRO A 40 -5.67 -0.42 6.86
CA PRO A 40 -6.01 -0.44 8.28
C PRO A 40 -6.53 0.92 8.77
N VAL A 41 -6.10 2.01 8.14
CA VAL A 41 -6.57 3.37 8.43
C VAL A 41 -6.78 4.14 7.13
N GLN A 42 -7.93 4.82 7.03
CA GLN A 42 -8.18 5.78 5.96
C GLN A 42 -7.36 7.04 6.19
N ILE A 43 -6.42 7.32 5.30
CA ILE A 43 -5.57 8.51 5.36
C ILE A 43 -5.71 9.37 4.11
N THR A 44 -5.63 10.68 4.30
CA THR A 44 -5.63 11.68 3.23
C THR A 44 -4.19 11.97 2.87
N GLN A 45 -3.70 11.37 1.79
CA GLN A 45 -2.32 11.55 1.36
C GLN A 45 -2.06 12.99 0.86
N PRO A 46 -0.90 13.58 1.20
CA PRO A 46 -0.51 14.87 0.65
C PRO A 46 -0.23 14.76 -0.86
N ALA A 47 -0.34 15.90 -1.55
CA ALA A 47 -0.14 15.97 -2.99
C ALA A 47 1.33 16.30 -3.34
N SER A 48 1.90 15.59 -4.32
CA SER A 48 3.28 15.70 -4.79
C SER A 48 3.36 15.69 -6.30
N THR A 49 4.36 16.36 -6.87
CA THR A 49 4.64 16.37 -8.31
C THR A 49 5.50 15.19 -8.76
N SER A 50 5.91 14.31 -7.84
CA SER A 50 6.74 13.13 -8.16
C SER A 50 5.94 12.09 -8.94
N THR A 51 6.42 11.75 -10.13
CA THR A 51 5.84 10.70 -11.00
C THR A 51 6.51 9.33 -10.83
N LYS A 52 7.42 9.21 -9.86
CA LYS A 52 8.19 7.97 -9.66
C LYS A 52 7.32 6.89 -9.03
N ILE A 53 7.14 5.81 -9.77
CA ILE A 53 6.38 4.64 -9.33
C ILE A 53 7.20 3.85 -8.30
N ILE A 54 6.53 3.41 -7.23
CA ILE A 54 7.09 2.47 -6.24
C ILE A 54 6.99 1.06 -6.86
N PRO A 55 8.11 0.34 -7.06
CA PRO A 55 8.09 -1.01 -7.61
C PRO A 55 7.45 -1.99 -6.64
N GLU A 56 6.89 -3.08 -7.16
CA GLU A 56 6.29 -4.16 -6.37
C GLU A 56 7.31 -4.84 -5.43
N GLY A 57 6.83 -5.44 -4.35
CA GLY A 57 7.68 -6.03 -3.31
C GLY A 57 8.33 -4.94 -2.44
N PHE A 58 7.52 -4.03 -1.94
CA PHE A 58 7.94 -2.96 -1.03
C PHE A 58 7.43 -3.21 0.39
N MET A 59 8.10 -2.59 1.36
CA MET A 59 7.63 -2.45 2.73
C MET A 59 6.85 -1.15 2.85
N LEU A 60 5.65 -1.18 3.41
CA LEU A 60 4.78 -0.03 3.59
C LEU A 60 4.72 0.36 5.06
N ILE A 61 5.10 1.59 5.37
CA ILE A 61 4.89 2.21 6.67
C ILE A 61 3.77 3.24 6.50
N THR A 62 2.66 3.05 7.20
CA THR A 62 1.54 3.98 7.17
C THR A 62 1.49 4.79 8.46
N LEU A 63 1.38 6.12 8.33
CA LEU A 63 1.25 7.06 9.44
C LEU A 63 -0.12 7.75 9.38
N ASP A 64 -0.88 7.61 10.45
CA ASP A 64 -2.16 8.30 10.61
C ASP A 64 -1.98 9.75 11.10
N LYS A 65 -3.03 10.58 11.00
CA LYS A 65 -3.08 11.97 11.52
C LYS A 65 -2.67 12.08 12.99
N ASN A 66 -2.94 11.03 13.77
CA ASN A 66 -2.63 10.94 15.20
C ASN A 66 -1.18 10.50 15.48
N GLY A 67 -0.35 10.27 14.45
CA GLY A 67 1.03 9.78 14.59
C GLY A 67 1.15 8.28 14.82
N ARG A 68 0.06 7.53 14.66
CA ARG A 68 0.04 6.07 14.82
C ARG A 68 0.70 5.41 13.63
N VAL A 69 1.55 4.42 13.90
CA VAL A 69 2.31 3.71 12.86
C VAL A 69 1.72 2.34 12.60
N PHE A 70 1.56 2.02 11.32
CA PHE A 70 1.17 0.71 10.83
C PHE A 70 2.24 0.22 9.86
N PHE A 71 2.47 -1.09 9.85
CA PHE A 71 3.47 -1.72 9.00
C PHE A 71 2.83 -2.81 8.14
N ASP A 72 3.21 -2.85 6.87
CA ASP A 72 2.77 -3.88 5.93
C ASP A 72 3.85 -4.24 4.91
N VAL A 73 3.68 -5.37 4.23
CA VAL A 73 4.53 -5.83 3.12
C VAL A 73 3.65 -6.14 1.91
N ASP A 74 4.08 -5.75 0.72
CA ASP A 74 3.27 -5.90 -0.49
C ASP A 74 3.02 -7.37 -0.89
N LYS A 75 4.06 -8.20 -0.87
CA LYS A 75 3.99 -9.60 -1.34
C LYS A 75 3.61 -10.57 -0.22
N LYS A 76 2.59 -11.39 -0.46
CA LYS A 76 2.08 -12.39 0.50
C LYS A 76 3.11 -13.45 0.90
N ASP A 77 3.89 -13.95 -0.06
CA ASP A 77 4.91 -14.97 0.22
C ASP A 77 5.97 -14.42 1.19
N GLN A 78 6.37 -13.16 0.99
CA GLN A 78 7.33 -12.46 1.85
C GLN A 78 6.72 -12.08 3.21
N LYS A 79 5.41 -11.80 3.29
CA LYS A 79 4.70 -11.64 4.57
C LYS A 79 4.78 -12.90 5.42
N GLN A 80 4.61 -14.07 4.79
CA GLN A 80 4.62 -15.34 5.50
C GLN A 80 5.98 -15.63 6.12
N GLU A 81 7.07 -15.52 5.34
CA GLU A 81 8.43 -15.71 5.85
C GLU A 81 8.76 -14.72 6.99
N LEU A 82 8.32 -13.47 6.84
CA LEU A 82 8.52 -12.43 7.85
C LEU A 82 7.84 -12.78 9.18
N ILE A 83 6.55 -13.14 9.16
CA ILE A 83 5.82 -13.41 10.40
C ILE A 83 6.31 -14.69 11.08
N GLU A 84 6.73 -15.70 10.31
CA GLU A 84 7.33 -16.93 10.86
C GLU A 84 8.63 -16.62 11.61
N LYS A 85 9.51 -15.79 11.03
CA LYS A 85 10.75 -15.36 11.70
C LYS A 85 10.46 -14.59 12.99
N ILE A 86 9.53 -13.65 12.93
CA ILE A 86 9.15 -12.83 14.09
C ILE A 86 8.51 -13.69 15.19
N ASN A 87 7.65 -14.65 14.81
CA ASN A 87 7.03 -15.57 15.75
C ASN A 87 8.07 -16.39 16.51
N ALA A 88 9.10 -16.89 15.80
CA ALA A 88 10.20 -17.63 16.39
C ALA A 88 11.08 -16.76 17.30
N ASP A 89 11.50 -15.59 16.84
CA ASP A 89 12.42 -14.73 17.59
C ASP A 89 11.79 -14.11 18.84
N LYS A 90 10.53 -13.70 18.73
CA LYS A 90 9.79 -13.05 19.83
C LYS A 90 8.96 -14.04 20.65
N ASN A 91 9.02 -15.34 20.34
CA ASN A 91 8.25 -16.40 21.01
C ASN A 91 6.77 -16.05 21.17
N LEU A 92 6.14 -15.54 20.10
CA LEU A 92 4.76 -15.05 20.15
C LEU A 92 3.73 -16.18 20.25
N GLY A 93 4.12 -17.39 19.87
CA GLY A 93 3.26 -18.57 19.89
C GLY A 93 2.07 -18.43 18.94
N LEU A 94 2.27 -17.79 17.78
CA LEU A 94 1.26 -17.70 16.73
C LEU A 94 1.01 -19.08 16.13
N THR A 95 -0.27 -19.37 15.91
CA THR A 95 -0.78 -20.58 15.28
C THR A 95 -0.96 -20.39 13.77
N ASP A 96 -1.01 -21.47 13.00
CA ASP A 96 -1.26 -21.43 11.54
C ASP A 96 -2.43 -20.54 11.09
N PRO A 97 -3.62 -20.54 11.76
CA PRO A 97 -4.70 -19.63 11.38
C PRO A 97 -4.34 -18.16 11.62
N GLU A 98 -3.59 -17.83 12.68
CA GLU A 98 -3.15 -16.46 12.98
C GLU A 98 -2.09 -15.99 11.98
N VAL A 99 -1.17 -16.88 11.57
CA VAL A 99 -0.20 -16.60 10.50
C VAL A 99 -0.91 -16.32 9.17
N LYS A 100 -1.89 -17.15 8.80
CA LYS A 100 -2.70 -16.93 7.59
C LYS A 100 -3.54 -15.65 7.67
N SER A 101 -4.00 -15.28 8.85
CA SER A 101 -4.68 -14.01 9.12
C SER A 101 -3.75 -12.83 8.83
N PHE A 102 -2.49 -12.88 9.29
CA PHE A 102 -1.49 -11.85 8.98
C PHE A 102 -1.18 -11.74 7.47
N VAL A 103 -0.99 -12.88 6.80
CA VAL A 103 -0.64 -12.92 5.36
C VAL A 103 -1.77 -12.35 4.49
N ASN A 104 -3.03 -12.62 4.84
CA ASN A 104 -4.18 -12.15 4.07
C ASN A 104 -4.77 -10.84 4.59
N GLY A 105 -4.41 -10.43 5.80
CA GLY A 105 -4.90 -9.24 6.45
C GLY A 105 -4.24 -7.96 5.93
N ALA A 106 -4.79 -6.85 6.42
CA ALA A 106 -4.23 -5.52 6.26
C ALA A 106 -2.96 -5.35 7.12
N GLY A 107 -2.25 -4.23 6.94
CA GLY A 107 -1.08 -3.90 7.74
C GLY A 107 -1.36 -3.93 9.24
N VAL A 108 -0.33 -4.28 10.03
CA VAL A 108 -0.42 -4.39 11.49
C VAL A 108 -0.12 -3.05 12.16
N GLY A 109 -0.94 -2.69 13.14
CA GLY A 109 -0.83 -1.44 13.91
C GLY A 109 -0.80 -1.66 15.41
N VAL A 110 -0.34 -2.82 15.87
CA VAL A 110 -0.40 -3.23 17.28
C VAL A 110 0.98 -3.62 17.81
N PRO A 111 1.22 -3.48 19.12
CA PRO A 111 2.44 -4.00 19.73
C PRO A 111 2.54 -5.53 19.61
N PHE A 112 3.75 -6.08 19.68
CA PHE A 112 3.97 -7.54 19.62
C PHE A 112 3.18 -8.30 20.70
N SER A 113 3.02 -7.72 21.89
CA SER A 113 2.25 -8.30 22.99
C SER A 113 0.76 -8.47 22.67
N GLN A 114 0.21 -7.67 21.77
CA GLN A 114 -1.19 -7.70 21.35
C GLN A 114 -1.39 -8.37 19.99
N LEU A 115 -0.31 -8.67 19.27
CA LEU A 115 -0.36 -9.19 17.90
C LEU A 115 -1.16 -10.49 17.81
N LYS A 116 -0.95 -11.42 18.74
CA LYS A 116 -1.70 -12.69 18.76
C LYS A 116 -3.21 -12.46 18.91
N GLN A 117 -3.61 -11.65 19.89
CA GLN A 117 -5.02 -11.33 20.11
C GLN A 117 -5.62 -10.63 18.89
N TYR A 118 -4.89 -9.72 18.26
CA TYR A 118 -5.32 -9.01 17.06
C TYR A 118 -5.52 -9.96 15.87
N LEU A 119 -4.58 -10.88 15.63
CA LEU A 119 -4.65 -11.84 14.53
C LEU A 119 -5.75 -12.90 14.71
N ALA A 120 -6.17 -13.16 15.95
CA ALA A 120 -7.29 -14.04 16.27
C ALA A 120 -8.68 -13.41 16.01
N LEU A 121 -8.76 -12.09 15.84
CA LEU A 121 -10.02 -11.41 15.49
C LEU A 121 -10.41 -11.66 14.02
N SER A 122 -11.70 -11.56 13.72
CA SER A 122 -12.16 -11.56 12.32
C SER A 122 -11.73 -10.29 11.57
N PRO A 123 -11.63 -10.30 10.23
CA PRO A 123 -11.21 -9.12 9.46
C PRO A 123 -12.04 -7.85 9.75
N ALA A 124 -13.36 -8.00 9.95
CA ALA A 124 -14.25 -6.88 10.29
C ALA A 124 -13.96 -6.32 11.70
N GLN A 125 -13.61 -7.19 12.65
CA GLN A 125 -13.22 -6.78 14.00
C GLN A 125 -11.83 -6.15 14.02
N GLN A 126 -10.89 -6.63 13.20
CA GLN A 126 -9.57 -6.03 13.00
C GLN A 126 -9.71 -4.60 12.48
N ALA A 127 -10.49 -4.39 11.42
CA ALA A 127 -10.74 -3.05 10.86
C ALA A 127 -11.38 -2.08 11.87
N GLN A 128 -12.20 -2.58 12.79
CA GLN A 128 -12.75 -1.77 13.87
C GLN A 128 -11.73 -1.51 14.98
N PHE A 129 -10.88 -2.48 15.28
CA PHE A 129 -9.79 -2.36 16.26
C PHE A 129 -8.73 -1.36 15.79
N ASP A 130 -8.37 -1.37 14.51
CA ASP A 130 -7.38 -0.44 13.93
C ASP A 130 -7.76 1.03 14.10
N LYS A 131 -9.07 1.33 14.18
CA LYS A 131 -9.55 2.69 14.48
C LYS A 131 -9.16 3.15 15.87
N THR A 132 -9.06 2.26 16.86
CA THR A 132 -8.72 2.57 18.26
C THR A 132 -7.32 2.13 18.66
N ALA A 133 -6.65 1.33 17.84
CA ALA A 133 -5.29 0.88 18.06
C ALA A 133 -4.33 2.06 18.28
N LYS A 134 -3.33 1.86 19.13
CA LYS A 134 -2.31 2.87 19.46
C LYS A 134 -1.19 2.96 18.41
N GLY A 135 -1.15 2.03 17.44
CA GLY A 135 -0.04 1.90 16.50
C GLY A 135 1.09 1.03 17.05
N ILE A 136 2.03 0.68 16.17
CA ILE A 136 3.29 0.05 16.54
C ILE A 136 4.12 1.04 17.37
N PRO A 137 4.64 0.64 18.55
CA PRO A 137 5.51 1.48 19.35
C PRO A 137 6.75 1.94 18.57
N THR A 138 6.92 3.26 18.50
CA THR A 138 8.11 3.94 17.97
C THR A 138 8.78 4.71 19.10
N ASP A 139 9.18 4.00 20.15
CA ASP A 139 9.86 4.63 21.28
C ASP A 139 11.21 5.20 20.81
N THR A 140 11.43 6.46 21.15
CA THR A 140 12.62 7.26 20.78
C THR A 140 13.36 7.76 22.00
N THR A 141 13.02 7.29 23.21
CA THR A 141 13.38 8.02 24.43
C THR A 141 14.67 7.55 25.11
N ALA A 142 15.25 6.37 24.80
CA ALA A 142 16.58 6.01 25.33
C ALA A 142 17.28 4.80 24.68
N SER A 143 16.56 3.78 24.20
CA SER A 143 17.17 2.60 23.59
C SER A 143 16.40 2.17 22.35
N TYR A 144 17.08 2.16 21.19
CA TYR A 144 16.52 1.67 19.92
C TYR A 144 16.33 0.15 19.91
N GLU A 145 16.85 -0.56 20.93
CA GLU A 145 16.74 -2.01 21.10
C GLU A 145 15.31 -2.45 21.46
N THR A 146 14.48 -1.54 22.01
CA THR A 146 13.06 -1.79 22.32
C THR A 146 12.11 -1.29 21.24
N ASN A 147 12.62 -0.69 20.17
CA ASN A 147 11.78 -0.15 19.10
C ASN A 147 11.23 -1.29 18.22
N GLU A 148 9.94 -1.57 18.37
CA GLU A 148 9.27 -2.64 17.66
C GLU A 148 9.22 -2.40 16.15
N LEU A 149 9.03 -1.14 15.72
CA LEU A 149 9.09 -0.80 14.29
C LEU A 149 10.47 -1.05 13.71
N ALA A 150 11.54 -0.74 14.46
CA ALA A 150 12.90 -1.02 14.02
C ALA A 150 13.11 -2.52 13.79
N TYR A 151 12.55 -3.35 14.67
CA TYR A 151 12.57 -4.80 14.54
C TYR A 151 11.82 -5.31 13.31
N TRP A 152 10.62 -4.79 13.07
CA TRP A 152 9.84 -5.08 11.86
C TRP A 152 10.64 -4.77 10.59
N LEU A 153 11.25 -3.58 10.53
CA LEU A 153 12.03 -3.15 9.36
C LEU A 153 13.31 -3.95 9.18
N ALA A 154 14.03 -4.23 10.26
CA ALA A 154 15.25 -5.05 10.21
C ALA A 154 14.92 -6.46 9.72
N SER A 155 13.86 -7.08 10.25
CA SER A 155 13.41 -8.42 9.86
C SER A 155 12.92 -8.44 8.42
N ALA A 156 12.09 -7.48 8.03
CA ALA A 156 11.53 -7.38 6.69
C ALA A 156 12.61 -7.21 5.62
N ARG A 157 13.72 -6.51 5.90
CA ARG A 157 14.83 -6.36 4.95
C ARG A 157 15.53 -7.67 4.57
N PHE A 158 15.42 -8.72 5.39
CA PHE A 158 16.00 -10.01 5.02
C PHE A 158 15.15 -10.76 3.98
N PHE A 159 13.83 -10.59 4.02
CA PHE A 159 12.88 -11.36 3.20
C PHE A 159 12.27 -10.55 2.05
N VAL A 160 12.06 -9.25 2.24
CA VAL A 160 11.37 -8.41 1.27
C VAL A 160 12.29 -8.07 0.12
N LYS A 161 12.01 -8.67 -1.03
CA LYS A 161 12.71 -8.44 -2.30
C LYS A 161 11.77 -7.85 -3.35
N SER A 162 12.26 -6.84 -4.03
CA SER A 162 11.65 -6.27 -5.22
C SER A 162 12.35 -6.81 -6.47
N LYS A 163 11.70 -6.70 -7.62
CA LYS A 163 12.29 -7.04 -8.92
C LYS A 163 12.80 -5.76 -9.57
N ASP A 164 14.03 -5.77 -10.09
CA ASP A 164 14.53 -4.68 -10.92
C ASP A 164 13.94 -4.74 -12.35
N LYS A 165 14.36 -3.80 -13.21
CA LYS A 165 13.90 -3.75 -14.61
C LYS A 165 14.36 -4.95 -15.43
N ASP A 166 15.40 -5.64 -14.98
CA ASP A 166 16.05 -6.76 -15.64
C ASP A 166 15.58 -8.11 -15.05
N GLY A 167 14.66 -8.10 -14.07
CA GLY A 167 14.09 -9.28 -13.41
C GLY A 167 14.90 -9.84 -12.23
N ASN A 168 15.99 -9.18 -11.83
CA ASN A 168 16.81 -9.61 -10.70
C ASN A 168 16.18 -9.21 -9.36
N ASP A 169 16.46 -10.03 -8.35
CA ASP A 169 16.06 -9.74 -6.98
C ASP A 169 16.91 -8.63 -6.38
N VAL A 170 16.28 -7.51 -6.07
CA VAL A 170 16.88 -6.39 -5.35
C VAL A 170 16.18 -6.20 -4.01
N GLN A 171 16.89 -5.54 -3.09
CA GLN A 171 16.33 -5.20 -1.78
C GLN A 171 15.02 -4.40 -1.94
N GLY A 172 13.97 -4.82 -1.22
CA GLY A 172 12.67 -4.18 -1.23
C GLY A 172 12.78 -2.70 -0.85
N ARG A 173 12.09 -1.83 -1.60
CA ARG A 173 12.04 -0.41 -1.25
C ARG A 173 11.12 -0.20 -0.04
N ILE A 174 11.41 0.82 0.76
CA ILE A 174 10.54 1.26 1.85
C ILE A 174 9.70 2.43 1.34
N ALA A 175 8.39 2.28 1.46
CA ALA A 175 7.39 3.30 1.13
C ALA A 175 6.80 3.84 2.44
N ILE A 176 6.82 5.15 2.61
CA ILE A 176 6.18 5.84 3.73
C ILE A 176 4.91 6.52 3.21
N LYS A 177 3.77 6.15 3.78
CA LYS A 177 2.46 6.71 3.46
C LYS A 177 1.97 7.46 4.69
N ALA A 178 2.00 8.79 4.65
CA ALA A 178 1.58 9.61 5.79
C ALA A 178 0.34 10.41 5.43
N ASP A 179 -0.53 10.63 6.43
CA ASP A 179 -1.63 11.58 6.33
C ASP A 179 -1.09 13.03 6.25
N GLY A 180 -1.72 13.87 5.42
CA GLY A 180 -1.31 15.27 5.25
C GLY A 180 -1.46 16.14 6.50
N ALA A 181 -2.30 15.73 7.45
CA ALA A 181 -2.48 16.40 8.75
C ALA A 181 -1.59 15.79 9.86
N ALA A 182 -0.77 14.76 9.56
CA ALA A 182 0.12 14.17 10.54
C ALA A 182 1.21 15.18 10.97
N LYS A 183 1.50 15.21 12.27
CA LYS A 183 2.50 16.13 12.83
C LYS A 183 3.90 15.70 12.42
N TYR A 184 4.72 16.66 11.98
CA TYR A 184 6.10 16.40 11.56
C TYR A 184 6.97 15.68 12.61
N PRO A 185 6.89 15.97 13.92
CA PRO A 185 7.64 15.21 14.93
C PRO A 185 7.40 13.70 14.89
N GLU A 186 6.16 13.26 14.62
CA GLU A 186 5.83 11.84 14.55
C GLU A 186 6.43 11.19 13.29
N ILE A 187 6.40 11.91 12.17
CA ILE A 187 7.10 11.47 10.93
C ILE A 187 8.61 11.40 11.18
N ASN A 188 9.17 12.38 11.89
CA ASN A 188 10.59 12.44 12.20
C ASN A 188 11.04 11.27 13.08
N LYS A 189 10.21 10.77 13.99
CA LYS A 189 10.51 9.54 14.77
C LYS A 189 10.69 8.33 13.86
N VAL A 190 9.82 8.18 12.85
CA VAL A 190 9.92 7.09 11.86
C VAL A 190 11.16 7.25 10.99
N ILE A 191 11.42 8.46 10.48
CA ILE A 191 12.63 8.75 9.69
C ILE A 191 13.90 8.52 10.52
N GLY A 192 13.91 8.96 11.79
CA GLY A 192 15.00 8.71 12.72
C GLY A 192 15.25 7.22 12.90
N THR A 193 14.19 6.43 13.13
CA THR A 193 14.26 4.97 13.24
C THR A 193 14.91 4.35 11.99
N LEU A 194 14.51 4.79 10.79
CA LEU A 194 15.14 4.35 9.53
C LEU A 194 16.62 4.75 9.45
N GLY A 195 16.96 5.97 9.85
CA GLY A 195 18.34 6.46 9.88
C GLY A 195 19.25 5.64 10.79
N HIS A 196 18.78 5.26 11.98
CA HIS A 196 19.53 4.39 12.90
C HIS A 196 19.77 2.99 12.33
N LEU A 197 18.86 2.47 11.50
CA LEU A 197 19.03 1.23 10.76
C LEU A 197 19.92 1.36 9.51
N GLY A 198 20.50 2.54 9.27
CA GLY A 198 21.29 2.85 8.08
C GLY A 198 20.46 2.92 6.80
N ILE A 199 19.15 3.17 6.92
CA ILE A 199 18.21 3.21 5.79
C ILE A 199 17.99 4.67 5.39
N PHE A 200 18.66 5.08 4.32
CA PHE A 200 18.55 6.44 3.78
C PHE A 200 17.79 6.51 2.44
N LYS A 201 17.35 5.36 1.91
CA LYS A 201 16.63 5.27 0.64
C LYS A 201 15.20 4.79 0.89
N PHE A 202 14.26 5.72 0.89
CA PHE A 202 12.83 5.46 1.00
C PHE A 202 12.05 6.39 0.07
N SER A 203 10.82 5.99 -0.26
CA SER A 203 9.90 6.75 -1.10
C SER A 203 8.69 7.18 -0.28
N PHE A 204 8.13 8.35 -0.57
CA PHE A 204 6.81 8.70 -0.05
C PHE A 204 5.72 8.30 -1.03
N SER A 205 4.63 7.73 -0.51
CA SER A 205 3.40 7.47 -1.28
C SER A 205 2.45 8.65 -1.13
N THR A 206 2.27 9.38 -2.21
CA THR A 206 1.58 10.68 -2.27
C THR A 206 0.63 10.75 -3.46
N ASN A 207 -0.40 11.58 -3.36
CA ASN A 207 -1.28 11.87 -4.50
C ASN A 207 -0.56 12.74 -5.54
N LEU A 208 -0.92 12.61 -6.82
CA LEU A 208 -0.33 13.44 -7.87
C LEU A 208 -0.90 14.86 -7.83
N LYS A 209 -0.01 15.86 -7.79
CA LYS A 209 -0.32 17.27 -8.01
C LYS A 209 0.14 17.66 -9.41
N GLY A 210 -0.71 18.38 -10.14
CA GLY A 210 -0.30 19.03 -11.38
C GLY A 210 0.92 19.93 -11.15
N ILE A 211 1.87 19.89 -12.07
CA ILE A 211 3.09 20.69 -11.99
C ILE A 211 2.69 22.16 -12.11
N PRO A 212 3.03 23.02 -11.13
CA PRO A 212 2.70 24.44 -11.21
C PRO A 212 3.41 25.10 -12.40
N PRO A 213 2.71 25.94 -13.18
CA PRO A 213 3.32 26.66 -14.30
C PRO A 213 4.43 27.60 -13.82
N GLY A 214 5.53 27.71 -14.57
CA GLY A 214 6.68 28.57 -14.24
C GLY A 214 7.68 27.98 -13.25
N THR A 215 7.57 26.69 -12.93
CA THR A 215 8.59 25.98 -12.12
C THR A 215 9.66 25.35 -13.01
N ALA A 216 10.88 25.17 -12.49
CA ALA A 216 11.96 24.49 -13.21
C ALA A 216 11.57 23.10 -13.74
N LEU A 217 10.66 22.40 -13.05
CA LEU A 217 10.10 21.12 -13.48
C LEU A 217 9.13 21.25 -14.66
N ALA A 218 8.37 22.35 -14.72
CA ALA A 218 7.50 22.65 -15.87
C ALA A 218 8.34 22.95 -17.12
N GLU A 219 9.45 23.68 -16.96
CA GLU A 219 10.38 24.01 -18.04
C GLU A 219 11.18 22.79 -18.52
N SER A 220 11.58 21.88 -17.63
CA SER A 220 12.24 20.63 -18.03
C SER A 220 11.29 19.70 -18.78
N ASN A 221 10.02 19.64 -18.38
CA ASN A 221 9.02 18.80 -19.04
C ASN A 221 8.55 19.36 -20.38
N SER A 222 8.58 20.69 -20.59
CA SER A 222 8.31 21.27 -21.91
C SER A 222 9.48 21.03 -22.87
N LYS A 223 10.73 21.10 -22.38
CA LYS A 223 11.93 20.76 -23.17
C LYS A 223 11.97 19.28 -23.58
N ASN A 224 11.70 18.36 -22.67
CA ASN A 224 11.66 16.91 -22.97
C ASN A 224 10.48 16.48 -23.86
N LYS A 225 9.49 17.34 -24.11
CA LYS A 225 8.40 17.10 -25.06
C LYS A 225 8.68 17.64 -26.47
N ALA A 226 9.73 18.45 -26.62
CA ALA A 226 10.12 19.08 -27.87
C ALA A 226 11.24 18.31 -28.61
N GLU A 227 11.82 17.29 -27.97
CA GLU A 227 12.58 16.19 -28.60
C GLU A 227 11.68 14.97 -28.80
#